data_AF-A0A2E0BKK2-F1
#
_entry.id   AF-A0A2E0BKK2-F1
#
_cell.length_a   1.000
_cell.length_b   1.000
_cell.length_c   1.000
_cell.angle_alpha   90.00
_cell.angle_beta   90.00
_cell.angle_gamma   90.00
#
_symmetry.space_group_name_H-M   'P 1'
#
loop_
_entity.id
_entity.type
_entity.pdbx_description
1 polymer ?
#
loop_
_entity_poly.entity_id
_entity_poly.type
_entity_poly.pdbx_seq_one_letter_code
_entity_poly.pdbx_strand_id
1 'polypeptide(L)'
;MKISTIASLLLCSVLTPVQIDASPVRPPQLQYEEVEELQWKCEDCTPEEQYVLLLIQEKTKITDRNALSTIMGNIKQESKFISNICEGGARVSYTECKSGGYGLIQWTSIGRYKGLGNFCAKYDCNPSSLDGQIRYMINEPIFQRVLPQFEGSGQTVSYYMKPAYYWLGWGIKGKREVYAYKYSKMLKLE
;
A
#
# COMPACT_ATOMS: atom_id res chain seq x y z
N MET A 1 83.38 39.10 -55.45
CA MET A 1 82.09 38.39 -55.69
C MET A 1 82.25 36.94 -55.25
N LYS A 2 81.21 36.32 -54.66
CA LYS A 2 81.14 35.06 -53.86
C LYS A 2 81.11 35.35 -52.35
N ILE A 3 79.97 35.79 -51.83
CA ILE A 3 78.76 35.05 -51.41
C ILE A 3 79.03 34.19 -50.17
N SER A 4 78.45 34.68 -49.08
CA SER A 4 78.35 34.11 -47.73
C SER A 4 77.50 32.84 -47.71
N THR A 5 77.83 31.89 -46.84
CA THR A 5 76.87 30.85 -46.41
C THR A 5 77.01 30.66 -44.91
N ILE A 6 75.94 31.02 -44.20
CA ILE A 6 75.75 30.89 -42.76
C ILE A 6 75.20 29.49 -42.50
N ALA A 7 75.91 28.69 -41.70
CA ALA A 7 75.42 27.41 -41.21
C ALA A 7 74.70 27.65 -39.86
N SER A 8 73.38 27.42 -39.88
CA SER A 8 72.49 27.58 -38.73
C SER A 8 72.62 26.37 -37.80
N LEU A 9 72.93 26.60 -36.52
CA LEU A 9 72.88 25.56 -35.48
C LEU A 9 71.42 25.28 -35.10
N LEU A 10 70.94 24.08 -35.43
CA LEU A 10 69.69 23.54 -34.90
C LEU A 10 69.94 23.01 -33.48
N LEU A 11 69.36 23.65 -32.46
CA LEU A 11 69.16 23.04 -31.14
C LEU A 11 68.01 22.03 -31.24
N CYS A 12 68.31 20.76 -31.03
CA CYS A 12 67.31 19.70 -30.89
C CYS A 12 66.92 19.59 -29.41
N SER A 13 65.77 20.17 -29.06
CA SER A 13 65.16 20.03 -27.73
C SER A 13 64.54 18.64 -27.60
N VAL A 14 65.07 17.84 -26.67
CA VAL A 14 64.57 16.50 -26.35
C VAL A 14 63.26 16.66 -25.57
N LEU A 15 62.12 16.41 -26.23
CA LEU A 15 60.82 16.35 -25.57
C LEU A 15 60.70 15.00 -24.86
N THR A 16 60.77 14.98 -23.53
CA THR A 16 60.43 13.79 -22.75
C THR A 16 58.91 13.56 -22.82
N PRO A 17 58.45 12.34 -23.16
CA PRO A 17 57.02 12.04 -23.12
C PRO A 17 56.54 12.03 -21.67
N VAL A 18 55.54 12.85 -21.35
CA VAL A 18 54.83 12.80 -20.06
C VAL A 18 54.08 11.48 -20.01
N GLN A 19 54.52 10.54 -19.16
CA GLN A 19 53.77 9.33 -18.85
C GLN A 19 52.58 9.72 -17.98
N ILE A 20 51.40 9.78 -18.59
CA ILE A 20 50.13 9.91 -17.88
C ILE A 20 49.78 8.53 -17.35
N ASP A 21 50.04 8.29 -16.07
CA ASP A 21 49.57 7.10 -15.37
C ASP A 21 48.03 7.13 -15.32
N ALA A 22 47.40 6.46 -16.29
CA ALA A 22 45.97 6.20 -16.29
C ALA A 22 45.65 5.10 -15.27
N SER A 23 45.70 5.44 -13.99
CA SER A 23 45.09 4.59 -12.96
C SER A 23 43.59 4.51 -13.22
N PRO A 24 42.98 3.31 -13.31
CA PRO A 24 41.55 3.19 -13.52
C PRO A 24 40.83 3.72 -12.28
N VAL A 25 40.23 4.89 -12.41
CA VAL A 25 39.33 5.47 -11.39
C VAL A 25 38.13 4.53 -11.29
N ARG A 26 38.14 3.63 -10.32
CA ARG A 26 36.98 2.79 -10.01
C ARG A 26 35.84 3.74 -9.63
N PRO A 27 34.68 3.71 -10.32
CA PRO A 27 33.55 4.53 -9.96
C PRO A 27 33.17 4.25 -8.49
N PRO A 28 32.82 5.27 -7.70
CA PRO A 28 32.39 5.09 -6.33
C PRO A 28 31.29 4.03 -6.28
N GLN A 29 31.47 3.00 -5.46
CA GLN A 29 30.43 2.00 -5.23
C GLN A 29 29.29 2.71 -4.48
N LEU A 30 28.21 2.99 -5.20
CA LEU A 30 26.99 3.58 -4.66
C LEU A 30 26.37 2.54 -3.71
N GLN A 31 26.57 2.72 -2.41
CA GLN A 31 25.84 1.96 -1.41
C GLN A 31 24.42 2.52 -1.38
N TYR A 32 23.46 1.75 -1.90
CA TYR A 32 22.06 2.03 -1.69
C TYR A 32 21.75 1.62 -0.25
N GLU A 33 21.47 2.59 0.61
CA GLU A 33 20.90 2.32 1.91
C GLU A 33 19.47 1.87 1.68
N GLU A 34 19.12 0.67 2.17
CA GLU A 34 17.75 0.16 2.13
C GLU A 34 16.91 1.09 3.02
N VAL A 35 16.17 2.00 2.38
CA VAL A 35 15.27 2.91 3.09
C VAL A 35 14.14 2.04 3.61
N GLU A 36 14.11 1.83 4.93
CA GLU A 36 12.98 1.20 5.60
C GLU A 36 11.73 2.05 5.28
N GLU A 37 10.80 1.47 4.52
CA GLU A 37 9.58 2.19 4.14
C GLU A 37 8.75 2.43 5.39
N LEU A 38 8.59 3.71 5.75
CA LEU A 38 7.78 4.12 6.88
C LEU A 38 6.35 3.58 6.74
N GLN A 39 5.83 2.95 7.79
CA GLN A 39 4.49 2.39 7.82
C GLN A 39 3.65 3.03 8.92
N TRP A 40 2.36 3.18 8.67
CA TRP A 40 1.42 3.56 9.71
C TRP A 40 1.18 2.38 10.65
N LYS A 41 1.48 2.58 11.93
CA LYS A 41 1.22 1.63 13.03
C LYS A 41 0.07 2.14 13.91
N CYS A 42 -0.54 1.21 14.64
CA CYS A 42 -1.60 1.49 15.59
C CYS A 42 -1.40 0.66 16.87
N GLU A 43 -0.62 1.18 17.81
CA GLU A 43 -0.25 0.47 19.04
C GLU A 43 -1.49 0.11 19.88
N ASP A 44 -2.47 1.01 19.94
CA ASP A 44 -3.71 0.84 20.71
C ASP A 44 -4.80 0.04 19.98
N CYS A 45 -4.53 -0.44 18.77
CA CYS A 45 -5.47 -1.27 17.99
C CYS A 45 -5.44 -2.74 18.46
N THR A 46 -6.52 -3.47 18.16
CA THR A 46 -6.54 -4.94 18.37
C THR A 46 -5.61 -5.65 17.38
N PRO A 47 -5.20 -6.91 17.66
CA PRO A 47 -4.40 -7.68 16.71
C PRO A 47 -5.03 -7.79 15.31
N GLU A 48 -6.35 -7.92 15.22
CA GLU A 48 -7.07 -7.99 13.95
C GLU A 48 -7.03 -6.65 13.20
N GLU A 49 -7.16 -5.54 13.92
CA GLU A 49 -7.05 -4.19 13.35
C GLU A 49 -5.64 -3.94 12.83
N GLN A 50 -4.61 -4.27 13.61
CA GLN A 50 -3.21 -4.15 13.22
C GLN A 50 -2.90 -5.01 11.99
N TYR A 51 -3.39 -6.25 11.97
CA TYR A 51 -3.19 -7.17 10.84
C TYR A 51 -3.85 -6.67 9.55
N VAL A 52 -5.08 -6.16 9.64
CA VAL A 52 -5.76 -5.57 8.48
C VAL A 52 -5.04 -4.31 7.99
N LEU A 53 -4.62 -3.42 8.89
CA LEU A 53 -3.86 -2.22 8.55
C LEU A 53 -2.55 -2.56 7.84
N LEU A 54 -1.83 -3.57 8.32
CA LEU A 54 -0.60 -4.07 7.71
C LEU A 54 -0.86 -4.55 6.28
N LEU A 55 -1.82 -5.47 6.10
CA LEU A 55 -2.09 -6.04 4.78
C LEU A 55 -2.61 -5.02 3.76
N ILE A 56 -3.36 -4.00 4.18
CA ILE A 56 -3.74 -2.91 3.28
C ILE A 56 -2.50 -2.19 2.76
N GLN A 57 -1.57 -1.82 3.66
CA GLN A 57 -0.34 -1.12 3.27
C GLN A 57 0.58 -2.01 2.42
N GLU A 58 0.72 -3.29 2.73
CA GLU A 58 1.57 -4.21 1.96
C GLU A 58 1.04 -4.55 0.57
N LYS A 59 -0.29 -4.56 0.38
CA LYS A 59 -0.93 -5.05 -0.85
C LYS A 59 -1.52 -3.94 -1.72
N THR A 60 -1.35 -2.68 -1.32
CA THR A 60 -1.82 -1.51 -2.07
C THR A 60 -0.78 -0.40 -2.02
N LYS A 61 -0.98 0.71 -2.74
CA LYS A 61 -0.12 1.90 -2.64
C LYS A 61 -0.72 2.98 -1.74
N ILE A 62 -1.62 2.60 -0.82
CA ILE A 62 -2.26 3.55 0.09
C ILE A 62 -1.28 3.93 1.19
N THR A 63 -0.74 5.15 1.10
CA THR A 63 0.19 5.71 2.09
C THR A 63 -0.42 6.83 2.93
N ASP A 64 -1.59 7.35 2.53
CA ASP A 64 -2.25 8.45 3.23
C ASP A 64 -2.94 7.99 4.52
N ARG A 65 -2.61 8.64 5.65
CA ARG A 65 -3.17 8.33 6.97
C ARG A 65 -4.69 8.37 6.98
N ASN A 66 -5.30 9.38 6.34
CA ASN A 66 -6.74 9.57 6.34
C ASN A 66 -7.44 8.56 5.44
N ALA A 67 -6.82 8.13 4.34
CA ALA A 67 -7.30 7.04 3.51
C ALA A 67 -7.33 5.72 4.28
N LEU A 68 -6.21 5.33 4.91
CA LEU A 68 -6.12 4.13 5.76
C LEU A 68 -7.14 4.19 6.90
N SER A 69 -7.20 5.31 7.60
CA SER A 69 -8.16 5.53 8.69
C SER A 69 -9.61 5.41 8.23
N THR A 70 -9.90 5.86 7.02
CA THR A 70 -11.23 5.73 6.42
C THR A 70 -11.60 4.28 6.17
N ILE A 71 -10.71 3.49 5.57
CA ILE A 71 -10.95 2.05 5.34
C ILE A 71 -11.16 1.33 6.67
N MET A 72 -10.27 1.57 7.65
CA MET A 72 -10.36 1.00 8.99
C MET A 72 -11.67 1.38 9.70
N GLY A 73 -12.08 2.64 9.62
CA GLY A 73 -13.33 3.15 10.21
C GLY A 73 -14.59 2.51 9.60
N ASN A 74 -14.54 2.19 8.30
CA ASN A 74 -15.62 1.48 7.63
C ASN A 74 -15.69 0.02 8.09
N ILE A 75 -14.58 -0.71 8.09
CA ILE A 75 -14.53 -2.10 8.59
C ILE A 75 -14.99 -2.16 10.06
N LYS A 76 -14.59 -1.18 10.89
CA LYS A 76 -15.04 -1.08 12.29
C LYS A 76 -16.55 -1.00 12.41
N GLN A 77 -17.19 -0.22 11.54
CA GLN A 77 -18.64 -0.07 11.52
C GLN A 77 -19.34 -1.36 11.08
N GLU A 78 -18.83 -2.03 10.04
CA GLU A 78 -19.50 -3.20 9.46
C GLU A 78 -19.43 -4.41 10.39
N SER A 79 -18.26 -4.68 10.98
CA SER A 79 -18.02 -5.96 11.64
C SER A 79 -17.28 -5.86 12.97
N LYS A 80 -16.73 -4.69 13.29
CA LYS A 80 -15.71 -4.55 14.34
C LYS A 80 -14.46 -5.41 14.13
N PHE A 81 -14.08 -5.67 12.88
CA PHE A 81 -12.95 -6.55 12.47
C PHE A 81 -13.19 -8.03 12.75
N ILE A 82 -14.46 -8.42 12.81
CA ILE A 82 -14.85 -9.78 13.12
C ILE A 82 -15.20 -10.50 11.82
N SER A 83 -14.38 -11.46 11.40
CA SER A 83 -14.55 -12.13 10.10
C SER A 83 -15.74 -13.09 10.03
N ASN A 84 -16.07 -13.80 11.11
CA ASN A 84 -17.16 -14.78 11.12
C ASN A 84 -18.47 -14.23 11.73
N ILE A 85 -18.77 -12.95 11.50
CA ILE A 85 -20.03 -12.32 11.92
C ILE A 85 -21.02 -12.26 10.76
N CYS A 86 -22.23 -12.77 10.99
CA CYS A 86 -23.37 -12.62 10.09
C CYS A 86 -24.23 -11.44 10.55
N GLU A 87 -25.01 -10.86 9.64
CA GLU A 87 -25.96 -9.80 9.93
C GLU A 87 -26.87 -10.17 11.12
N GLY A 88 -27.13 -9.21 12.00
CA GLY A 88 -27.78 -9.46 13.29
C GLY A 88 -26.83 -9.93 14.40
N GLY A 89 -25.55 -10.15 14.10
CA GLY A 89 -24.49 -10.37 15.08
C GLY A 89 -24.17 -11.84 15.39
N ALA A 90 -24.79 -12.79 14.70
CA ALA A 90 -24.53 -14.21 14.88
C ALA A 90 -23.09 -14.57 14.47
N ARG A 91 -22.43 -15.42 15.27
CA ARG A 91 -21.05 -15.90 15.01
C ARG A 91 -21.09 -17.27 14.35
N VAL A 92 -20.95 -17.27 13.03
CA VAL A 92 -21.18 -18.45 12.19
C VAL A 92 -20.14 -18.54 11.07
N SER A 93 -19.92 -19.75 10.56
CA SER A 93 -19.09 -19.93 9.36
C SER A 93 -19.74 -19.27 8.14
N TYR A 94 -18.96 -19.14 7.07
CA TYR A 94 -19.41 -18.61 5.79
C TYR A 94 -20.69 -19.32 5.35
N THR A 95 -20.66 -20.66 5.23
CA THR A 95 -21.81 -21.45 4.76
C THR A 95 -23.06 -21.36 5.64
N GLU A 96 -22.92 -21.00 6.92
CA GLU A 96 -24.05 -20.91 7.84
C GLU A 96 -24.68 -19.50 7.93
N CYS A 97 -24.07 -18.48 7.33
CA CYS A 97 -24.72 -17.18 7.16
C CYS A 97 -25.69 -17.23 5.96
N LYS A 98 -26.90 -17.74 6.22
CA LYS A 98 -27.89 -18.07 5.19
C LYS A 98 -28.62 -16.85 4.60
N SER A 99 -28.57 -15.71 5.28
CA SER A 99 -29.24 -14.47 4.88
C SER A 99 -28.53 -13.25 5.47
N GLY A 100 -28.54 -12.14 4.74
CA GLY A 100 -27.93 -10.87 5.16
C GLY A 100 -26.45 -10.75 4.80
N GLY A 101 -25.79 -9.75 5.38
CA GLY A 101 -24.35 -9.49 5.23
C GLY A 101 -23.46 -10.45 6.01
N TYR A 102 -22.27 -10.72 5.48
CA TYR A 102 -21.27 -11.57 6.12
C TYR A 102 -19.90 -10.90 6.26
N GLY A 103 -19.24 -11.12 7.38
CA GLY A 103 -17.82 -10.86 7.61
C GLY A 103 -17.40 -9.39 7.62
N LEU A 104 -16.13 -9.16 7.32
CA LEU A 104 -15.40 -7.91 7.57
C LEU A 104 -16.12 -6.66 7.09
N ILE A 105 -16.69 -6.72 5.89
CA ILE A 105 -17.37 -5.58 5.27
C ILE A 105 -18.85 -5.83 5.03
N GLN A 106 -19.42 -6.85 5.69
CA GLN A 106 -20.82 -7.27 5.53
C GLN A 106 -21.18 -7.46 4.04
N TRP A 107 -20.58 -8.44 3.37
CA TRP A 107 -20.92 -8.78 1.98
C TRP A 107 -22.38 -9.22 1.87
N THR A 108 -23.25 -8.29 1.50
CA THR A 108 -24.71 -8.50 1.38
C THR A 108 -25.13 -8.91 -0.02
N SER A 109 -24.41 -8.48 -1.06
CA SER A 109 -24.75 -8.86 -2.43
C SER A 109 -24.30 -10.28 -2.72
N ILE A 110 -25.19 -11.08 -3.33
CA ILE A 110 -24.93 -12.49 -3.61
C ILE A 110 -23.67 -12.70 -4.46
N GLY A 111 -23.37 -11.77 -5.37
CA GLY A 111 -22.18 -11.82 -6.22
C GLY A 111 -20.88 -11.67 -5.43
N ARG A 112 -20.81 -10.72 -4.49
CA ARG A 112 -19.61 -10.54 -3.65
C ARG A 112 -19.47 -11.64 -2.62
N TYR A 113 -20.58 -12.05 -2.00
CA TYR A 113 -20.60 -13.16 -1.07
C TYR A 113 -20.08 -14.46 -1.72
N LYS A 114 -20.61 -14.84 -2.89
CA LYS A 114 -20.08 -15.99 -3.66
C LYS A 114 -18.64 -15.76 -4.13
N GLY A 115 -18.29 -14.52 -4.47
CA GLY A 115 -16.94 -14.14 -4.84
C GLY A 115 -15.91 -14.45 -3.76
N LEU A 116 -16.24 -14.22 -2.48
CA LEU A 116 -15.40 -14.59 -1.34
C LEU A 116 -15.15 -16.10 -1.29
N GLY A 117 -16.22 -16.91 -1.39
CA GLY A 117 -16.09 -18.36 -1.41
C GLY A 117 -15.25 -18.87 -2.58
N ASN A 118 -15.50 -18.36 -3.78
CA ASN A 118 -14.76 -18.72 -4.99
C ASN A 118 -13.28 -18.30 -4.92
N PHE A 119 -13.01 -17.11 -4.39
CA PHE A 119 -11.65 -16.62 -4.18
C PHE A 119 -10.89 -17.56 -3.26
N CYS A 120 -11.49 -17.92 -2.12
CA CYS A 120 -10.83 -18.81 -1.16
C CYS A 120 -10.69 -20.25 -1.64
N ALA A 121 -11.62 -20.76 -2.45
CA ALA A 121 -11.45 -22.04 -3.13
C ALA A 121 -10.27 -22.02 -4.11
N LYS A 122 -10.02 -20.89 -4.80
CA LYS A 122 -8.93 -20.74 -5.77
C LYS A 122 -7.56 -20.55 -5.10
N TYR A 123 -7.49 -19.76 -4.03
CA TYR A 123 -6.24 -19.34 -3.40
C TYR A 123 -5.96 -20.03 -2.06
N ASP A 124 -6.64 -21.15 -1.83
CA ASP A 124 -6.50 -22.00 -0.65
C ASP A 124 -6.57 -21.20 0.66
N CYS A 125 -7.67 -20.48 0.85
CA CYS A 125 -7.97 -19.78 2.11
C CYS A 125 -9.29 -20.20 2.72
N ASN A 126 -9.49 -19.82 3.99
CA ASN A 126 -10.76 -20.01 4.67
C ASN A 126 -11.62 -18.73 4.53
N PRO A 127 -12.82 -18.79 3.92
CA PRO A 127 -13.68 -17.62 3.75
C PRO A 127 -14.23 -17.07 5.08
N SER A 128 -14.10 -17.78 6.20
CA SER A 128 -14.41 -17.30 7.55
C SER A 128 -13.21 -16.74 8.31
N SER A 129 -12.01 -16.81 7.75
CA SER A 129 -10.80 -16.28 8.35
C SER A 129 -10.59 -14.80 8.04
N LEU A 130 -9.88 -14.11 8.92
CA LEU A 130 -9.49 -12.71 8.73
C LEU A 130 -8.62 -12.55 7.47
N ASP A 131 -7.57 -13.37 7.33
CA ASP A 131 -6.65 -13.39 6.17
C ASP A 131 -7.39 -13.58 4.84
N GLY A 132 -8.20 -14.63 4.74
CA GLY A 132 -8.93 -14.92 3.50
C GLY A 132 -9.87 -13.78 3.11
N GLN A 133 -10.53 -13.17 4.09
CA GLN A 133 -11.45 -12.06 3.86
C GLN A 133 -10.74 -10.77 3.45
N ILE A 134 -9.65 -10.38 4.11
CA ILE A 134 -8.92 -9.15 3.74
C ILE A 134 -8.23 -9.32 2.38
N ARG A 135 -7.70 -10.50 2.06
CA ARG A 135 -7.16 -10.82 0.73
C ARG A 135 -8.23 -10.70 -0.34
N TYR A 136 -9.42 -11.25 -0.11
CA TYR A 136 -10.54 -11.08 -1.06
C TYR A 136 -10.98 -9.63 -1.17
N MET A 137 -11.16 -8.93 -0.05
CA MET A 137 -11.57 -7.53 0.02
C MET A 137 -10.66 -6.62 -0.83
N ILE A 138 -9.34 -6.79 -0.70
CA ILE A 138 -8.37 -6.01 -1.49
C ILE A 138 -8.47 -6.38 -2.98
N ASN A 139 -8.75 -7.63 -3.33
CA ASN A 139 -8.76 -8.10 -4.72
C ASN A 139 -10.13 -8.06 -5.40
N GLU A 140 -11.21 -7.69 -4.70
CA GLU A 140 -12.54 -7.69 -5.29
C GLU A 140 -12.70 -6.56 -6.33
N PRO A 141 -13.49 -6.76 -7.40
CA PRO A 141 -13.58 -5.78 -8.49
C PRO A 141 -14.04 -4.38 -8.06
N ILE A 142 -14.86 -4.29 -7.00
CA ILE A 142 -15.41 -3.01 -6.53
C ILE A 142 -14.34 -2.22 -5.78
N PHE A 143 -13.58 -2.85 -4.88
CA PHE A 143 -12.50 -2.18 -4.17
C PHE A 143 -11.42 -1.71 -5.14
N GLN A 144 -10.99 -2.59 -6.06
CA GLN A 144 -10.00 -2.27 -7.09
C GLN A 144 -10.41 -1.09 -7.97
N ARG A 145 -11.71 -0.89 -8.24
CA ARG A 145 -12.20 0.25 -9.02
C ARG A 145 -12.00 1.59 -8.31
N VAL A 146 -12.15 1.63 -6.98
CA VAL A 146 -12.02 2.86 -6.18
C VAL A 146 -10.64 3.02 -5.57
N LEU A 147 -9.82 1.97 -5.59
CA LEU A 147 -8.48 1.94 -5.01
C LEU A 147 -7.62 3.15 -5.45
N PRO A 148 -7.59 3.56 -6.74
CA PRO A 148 -6.80 4.74 -7.14
C PRO A 148 -7.17 6.04 -6.40
N GLN A 149 -8.41 6.15 -5.91
CA GLN A 149 -8.86 7.32 -5.14
C GLN A 149 -8.34 7.28 -3.70
N PHE A 150 -8.09 6.09 -3.14
CA PHE A 150 -7.46 5.91 -1.83
C PHE A 150 -5.94 6.00 -1.90
N GLU A 151 -5.33 5.63 -3.03
CA GLU A 151 -3.88 5.76 -3.26
C GLU A 151 -3.45 7.22 -3.51
N GLY A 152 -4.38 8.12 -3.83
CA GLY A 152 -4.12 9.56 -3.78
C GLY A 152 -3.92 10.07 -2.35
N SER A 153 -3.17 11.16 -2.18
CA SER A 153 -2.79 11.68 -0.86
C SER A 153 -3.32 13.09 -0.56
N GLY A 154 -3.29 13.48 0.72
CA GLY A 154 -3.51 14.85 1.18
C GLY A 154 -4.99 15.24 1.32
N GLN A 155 -5.91 14.29 1.25
CA GLN A 155 -7.33 14.55 1.36
C GLN A 155 -7.85 14.36 2.79
N THR A 156 -9.02 14.94 3.07
CA THR A 156 -9.66 14.79 4.39
C THR A 156 -10.33 13.42 4.53
N VAL A 157 -10.56 12.98 5.75
CA VAL A 157 -11.40 11.79 6.03
C VAL A 157 -12.76 11.91 5.32
N SER A 158 -13.38 13.09 5.36
CA SER A 158 -14.67 13.33 4.72
C SER A 158 -14.63 13.17 3.20
N TYR A 159 -13.53 13.53 2.55
CA TYR A 159 -13.32 13.28 1.13
C TYR A 159 -13.29 11.77 0.84
N TYR A 160 -12.48 11.00 1.59
CA TYR A 160 -12.34 9.56 1.40
C TYR A 160 -13.61 8.75 1.74
N MET A 161 -14.58 9.35 2.44
CA MET A 161 -15.90 8.72 2.62
C MET A 161 -16.64 8.53 1.29
N LYS A 162 -16.34 9.33 0.26
CA LYS A 162 -16.94 9.18 -1.07
C LYS A 162 -16.51 7.89 -1.80
N PRO A 163 -15.20 7.60 -1.99
CA PRO A 163 -14.77 6.31 -2.54
C PRO A 163 -15.20 5.14 -1.65
N ALA A 164 -15.20 5.30 -0.31
CA ALA A 164 -15.72 4.27 0.58
C ALA A 164 -17.21 3.99 0.34
N TYR A 165 -18.02 5.01 0.06
CA TYR A 165 -19.43 4.85 -0.27
C TYR A 165 -19.62 4.06 -1.58
N TYR A 166 -18.82 4.35 -2.61
CA TYR A 166 -18.86 3.58 -3.86
C TYR A 166 -18.40 2.13 -3.67
N TRP A 167 -17.56 1.87 -2.68
CA TRP A 167 -17.10 0.53 -2.35
C TRP A 167 -18.14 -0.30 -1.59
N LEU A 168 -18.79 0.27 -0.58
CA LEU A 168 -19.66 -0.47 0.34
C LEU A 168 -21.16 -0.26 0.07
N GLY A 169 -21.56 0.90 -0.42
CA GLY A 169 -22.96 1.18 -0.80
C GLY A 169 -23.94 1.29 0.37
N TRP A 170 -23.53 1.86 1.52
CA TRP A 170 -24.41 1.96 2.69
C TRP A 170 -25.61 2.90 2.46
N GLY A 171 -26.80 2.53 2.93
CA GLY A 171 -27.94 3.47 2.95
C GLY A 171 -27.79 4.55 4.03
N ILE A 172 -27.23 4.19 5.19
CA ILE A 172 -27.01 5.08 6.33
C ILE A 172 -25.52 5.07 6.70
N LYS A 173 -24.88 6.24 6.72
CA LYS A 173 -23.45 6.39 7.00
C LYS A 173 -23.03 5.89 8.39
N GLY A 174 -23.91 5.98 9.40
CA GLY A 174 -23.60 5.53 10.75
C GLY A 174 -22.39 6.25 11.35
N LYS A 175 -21.57 5.52 12.12
CA LYS A 175 -20.38 6.05 12.81
C LYS A 175 -19.07 5.90 12.00
N ARG A 176 -19.15 5.50 10.73
CA ARG A 176 -17.97 5.25 9.85
C ARG A 176 -16.95 6.38 9.91
N GLU A 177 -17.40 7.61 9.75
CA GLU A 177 -16.53 8.79 9.78
C GLU A 177 -16.01 9.13 11.18
N VAL A 178 -16.82 8.91 12.22
CA VAL A 178 -16.37 9.07 13.61
C VAL A 178 -15.24 8.07 13.92
N TYR A 179 -15.38 6.81 13.50
CA TYR A 179 -14.33 5.81 13.64
C TYR A 179 -13.10 6.15 12.82
N ALA A 180 -13.26 6.66 11.60
CA ALA A 180 -12.14 7.10 10.79
C ALA A 180 -11.35 8.25 11.44
N TYR A 181 -12.01 9.26 12.00
CA TYR A 181 -11.33 10.30 12.78
C TYR A 181 -10.69 9.78 14.08
N LYS A 182 -11.17 8.66 14.62
CA LYS A 182 -10.52 7.99 15.75
C LYS A 182 -9.21 7.35 15.29
N TYR A 183 -9.24 6.55 14.22
CA TYR A 183 -8.02 5.95 13.67
C TYR A 183 -7.00 7.01 13.25
N SER A 184 -7.43 8.12 12.63
CA SER A 184 -6.49 9.16 12.19
C SER A 184 -5.69 9.81 13.34
N LYS A 185 -6.18 9.69 14.59
CA LYS A 185 -5.49 10.13 15.80
C LYS A 185 -4.64 9.04 16.44
N MET A 186 -4.95 7.77 16.18
CA MET A 186 -4.23 6.61 16.71
C MET A 186 -3.07 6.18 15.81
N LEU A 187 -3.16 6.44 14.49
CA LEU A 187 -2.12 6.08 13.54
C LEU A 187 -0.89 6.98 13.71
N LYS A 188 0.25 6.33 13.95
CA LYS A 188 1.58 6.94 14.02
C LYS A 188 2.44 6.38 12.90
N LEU A 189 3.25 7.25 12.29
CA LEU A 189 4.20 6.85 11.25
C LEU A 189 5.48 6.40 11.95
N GLU A 190 5.91 5.18 11.68
CA GLU A 190 7.09 4.54 12.27
C GLU A 190 7.95 3.91 11.17
#